data_AF-A0AAJ1ZY90-F1
#
_entry.id   AF-A0AAJ1ZY90-F1
#
_cell.length_a   1.000
_cell.length_b   1.000
_cell.length_c   1.000
_cell.angle_alpha   90.00
_cell.angle_beta   90.00
_cell.angle_gamma   90.00
#
_symmetry.space_group_name_H-M   'P 1'
#
loop_
_entity.id
_entity.type
_entity.pdbx_description
1 polymer ?
#
loop_
_entity_poly.entity_id
_entity_poly.type
_entity_poly.pdbx_seq_one_letter_code
_entity_poly.pdbx_strand_id
1 'polypeptide(L)' 'MDQRRDDEVCSTRELLIEDLAVLGIGAGVLATVPKLSSPPRTVESDQAEAAAMRELRPLLRDLSRRGRYVAN' A
#
# COMPACT_ATOMS: atom_id res chain seq x y z
N MET A 1 29.10 29.22 36.17
CA MET A 1 29.25 28.54 34.87
C MET A 1 28.37 27.29 34.95
N ASP A 2 27.08 27.45 34.70
CA ASP A 2 26.12 26.34 34.67
C ASP A 2 26.25 25.63 33.34
N GLN A 3 26.96 24.50 33.33
CA GLN A 3 26.93 23.55 32.22
C GLN A 3 25.63 22.78 32.31
N ARG A 4 24.56 23.40 31.77
CA ARG A 4 23.35 22.65 31.42
C ARG A 4 23.77 21.63 30.38
N ARG A 5 23.78 20.37 30.79
CA ARG A 5 23.83 19.24 29.88
C ARG A 5 22.57 19.36 29.07
N ASP A 6 22.71 19.75 27.81
CA ASP A 6 21.73 19.46 26.78
C ASP A 6 21.75 17.94 26.61
N ASP A 7 21.18 17.23 27.58
CA ASP A 7 20.73 15.86 27.38
C ASP A 7 19.55 16.01 26.42
N GLU A 8 19.87 16.08 25.13
CA GLU A 8 18.93 16.10 24.02
C GLU A 8 18.13 14.81 24.17
N VAL A 9 16.94 14.91 24.75
CA VAL A 9 16.03 13.78 24.92
C VAL A 9 15.58 13.42 23.51
N CYS A 10 16.36 12.54 22.88
CA CYS A 10 16.04 12.01 21.57
C CYS A 10 14.65 11.41 21.67
N SER A 11 13.72 11.97 20.92
CA SER A 11 12.33 11.53 20.98
C SER A 11 12.28 10.06 20.61
N THR A 12 11.35 9.30 21.18
CA THR A 12 11.07 7.93 20.73
C THR A 12 10.88 7.86 19.20
N ARG A 13 10.38 8.94 18.60
CA ARG A 13 10.28 9.08 17.15
C ARG A 13 11.64 9.07 16.44
N GLU A 14 12.63 9.76 16.99
CA GLU A 14 13.97 9.90 16.38
C GLU A 14 14.75 8.58 16.48
N LEU A 15 14.69 7.90 17.63
CA LEU A 15 15.26 6.56 17.80
C LEU A 15 14.68 5.54 16.80
N LEU A 16 13.35 5.58 16.59
CA LEU A 16 12.71 4.72 15.59
C LEU A 16 13.14 5.03 14.15
N ILE A 17 13.41 6.31 13.83
CA ILE A 17 13.90 6.71 12.51
C ILE A 17 15.32 6.17 12.29
N GLU A 18 16.17 6.23 13.31
CA GLU A 18 17.53 5.68 13.28
C GLU A 18 17.53 4.15 13.11
N ASP A 19 16.69 3.44 13.86
CA ASP A 19 16.54 1.99 13.75
C ASP A 19 16.10 1.57 12.34
N LEU A 20 15.14 2.29 11.75
CA LEU A 20 14.69 2.03 10.38
C LEU A 20 15.80 2.31 9.36
N ALA A 21 16.59 3.37 9.56
CA ALA A 21 17.72 3.68 8.70
C ALA A 21 18.83 2.61 8.76
N VAL A 22 19.12 2.05 9.94
CA VAL A 22 20.04 0.90 10.11
C VAL A 22 19.55 -0.33 9.34
N LEU A 23 18.23 -0.52 9.28
CA LEU A 23 17.59 -1.59 8.51
C LEU A 23 17.50 -1.29 7.00
N GLY A 24 18.01 -0.15 6.53
CA GLY A 24 17.92 0.29 5.14
C GLY A 24 16.53 0.76 4.70
N ILE A 25 15.60 0.89 5.65
CA ILE A 25 14.22 1.35 5.43
C ILE A 25 14.23 2.88 5.47
N GLY A 26 13.88 3.52 4.35
CA GLY A 26 13.92 4.99 4.18
C GLY A 26 15.20 5.52 3.54
N ALA A 27 16.27 4.72 3.45
CA ALA A 27 17.48 5.03 2.67
C ALA A 27 17.27 4.85 1.16
N GLY A 28 16.29 4.01 0.78
CA GLY A 28 15.73 3.99 -0.56
C GLY A 28 14.88 5.23 -0.76
N VAL A 29 15.50 6.27 -1.32
CA VAL A 29 14.95 7.19 -2.33
C VAL A 29 13.44 7.17 -2.38
N LEU A 30 12.83 8.35 -2.19
CA LEU A 30 11.54 8.75 -2.74
C LEU A 30 11.40 8.21 -4.17
N ALA A 31 11.04 6.93 -4.30
CA ALA A 31 10.96 6.27 -5.58
C ALA A 31 9.90 7.07 -6.30
N THR A 32 10.28 7.65 -7.44
CA THR A 32 9.38 8.47 -8.24
C THR A 32 8.08 7.69 -8.32
N VAL A 33 6.98 8.27 -7.81
CA VAL A 33 5.70 7.56 -7.76
C VAL A 33 5.50 6.92 -9.12
N PRO A 34 5.37 5.59 -9.22
CA PRO A 34 5.31 4.93 -10.50
C PRO A 34 4.20 5.60 -11.28
N LYS A 35 4.54 6.14 -12.45
CA LYS A 35 3.58 6.86 -13.27
C LYS A 35 2.55 5.85 -13.73
N LEU A 36 1.41 5.82 -13.04
CA LEU A 36 0.28 4.99 -13.42
C LEU A 36 -0.25 5.55 -14.75
N SER A 37 0.07 4.87 -15.85
CA SER A 37 -0.55 5.14 -17.14
C SER A 37 -1.77 4.24 -17.28
N SER A 38 -2.95 4.85 -17.31
CA SER A 38 -4.15 4.17 -17.80
C SER A 38 -4.17 4.36 -19.32
N PRO A 39 -3.97 3.32 -20.14
CA PRO A 39 -4.14 3.45 -21.58
C PRO A 39 -5.57 3.92 -21.90
N PRO A 40 -5.79 4.62 -23.03
CA PRO A 40 -7.13 5.00 -23.44
C PRO A 40 -8.05 3.78 -23.52
N ARG A 41 -9.28 3.91 -23.03
CA ARG A 41 -10.29 2.87 -23.21
C ARG A 41 -10.60 2.73 -24.70
N THR A 42 -10.60 1.49 -25.17
CA THR A 42 -11.00 1.13 -26.53
C THR A 42 -12.20 0.18 -26.48
N VAL A 43 -12.92 0.06 -27.59
CA VAL A 43 -14.05 -0.87 -27.72
C VAL A 43 -13.61 -2.31 -27.43
N GLU A 44 -12.40 -2.69 -27.86
CA GLU A 44 -11.81 -4.00 -27.58
C GLU A 44 -11.51 -4.18 -26.09
N SER A 45 -11.05 -3.12 -25.40
CA SER A 45 -10.83 -3.17 -23.95
C SER A 45 -12.15 -3.34 -23.17
N ASP A 46 -13.22 -2.71 -23.62
CA ASP A 46 -14.55 -2.83 -22.99
C ASP A 46 -15.14 -4.23 -23.24
N GLN A 47 -14.94 -4.79 -24.43
CA GLN A 47 -15.34 -6.18 -24.73
C GLN A 47 -14.56 -7.20 -23.91
N ALA A 48 -13.24 -7.01 -23.78
CA ALA A 48 -12.39 -7.88 -22.97
C ALA A 48 -12.79 -7.81 -21.49
N GLU A 49 -13.07 -6.61 -20.97
CA GLU A 49 -13.59 -6.42 -19.61
C GLU A 49 -14.94 -7.14 -19.43
N ALA A 50 -15.88 -6.96 -20.36
CA ALA A 50 -17.19 -7.59 -20.29
C ALA A 50 -17.10 -9.13 -20.30
N ALA A 51 -16.22 -9.68 -21.14
CA ALA A 51 -15.95 -11.11 -21.21
C ALA A 51 -15.33 -11.64 -19.91
N ALA A 52 -14.30 -10.97 -19.38
CA ALA A 52 -13.68 -11.34 -18.11
C ALA A 52 -14.70 -11.30 -16.95
N MET A 53 -15.49 -10.23 -16.89
CA MET A 53 -16.51 -10.06 -15.85
C MET A 53 -17.66 -11.05 -15.99
N ARG A 54 -17.93 -11.61 -17.16
CA ARG A 54 -18.91 -12.68 -17.32
C ARG A 54 -18.45 -13.96 -16.62
N GLU A 55 -17.17 -14.30 -16.71
CA GLU A 55 -16.58 -15.47 -16.05
C GLU A 55 -16.37 -15.24 -14.54
N LEU A 56 -15.96 -14.04 -14.14
CA LEU A 56 -15.66 -13.73 -12.74
C LEU A 56 -16.91 -13.54 -11.87
N ARG A 57 -18.01 -13.01 -12.42
CA ARG A 57 -19.22 -12.67 -11.65
C ARG A 57 -19.79 -13.83 -10.82
N PRO A 58 -19.94 -15.06 -11.34
CA PRO A 58 -20.39 -16.20 -10.55
C PRO A 58 -19.45 -16.54 -9.39
N LEU A 59 -18.13 -16.50 -9.62
CA LEU A 59 -17.12 -16.82 -8.60
C LEU A 59 -17.11 -15.79 -7.47
N LEU A 60 -17.17 -14.50 -7.83
CA LEU A 60 -17.26 -13.40 -6.87
C LEU A 60 -18.55 -13.47 -6.05
N ARG A 61 -19.67 -13.86 -6.69
CA ARG A 61 -20.95 -14.07 -6.00
C ARG A 61 -20.85 -15.21 -4.99
N ASP A 62 -20.23 -16.33 -5.35
CA ASP A 62 -20.02 -17.47 -4.45
C ASP A 62 -19.09 -17.12 -3.28
N LEU A 63 -17.98 -16.41 -3.54
CA LEU A 63 -17.09 -15.90 -2.50
C LEU A 63 -17.81 -14.96 -1.54
N SER A 64 -18.61 -14.02 -2.07
CA SER A 64 -19.39 -13.09 -1.23
C SER A 64 -20.38 -13.82 -0.33
N ARG A 65 -20.95 -14.94 -0.82
CA ARG A 65 -21.90 -15.75 -0.08
C ARG A 65 -21.20 -16.53 1.03
N ARG A 66 -20.03 -17.12 0.75
CA ARG A 66 -19.21 -17.82 1.76
C ARG A 66 -18.69 -16.89 2.84
N GLY A 67 -18.24 -15.68 2.49
CA GLY A 67 -17.81 -14.67 3.47
C GLY A 67 -18.93 -14.25 4.43
N ARG A 68 -20.18 -14.23 3.98
CA ARG A 68 -21.35 -13.98 4.84
C ARG A 68 -21.70 -15.13 5.78
N TYR A 69 -21.28 -16.37 5.47
CA TYR A 69 -21.50 -17.53 6.34
C TYR A 69 -20.42 -17.70 7.41
N VAL A 70 -19.23 -17.08 7.25
CA VAL A 70 -18.16 -17.11 8.26
C VAL A 70 -18.34 -16.00 9.31
N ALA A 71 -19.13 -14.98 9.01
CA ALA A 71 -19.38 -13.83 9.89
C ALA A 71 -20.65 -13.96 10.75
N ASN A 72 -21.28 -15.15 10.82
CA ASN A 72 -22.47 -15.45 11.63
C ASN A 72 -22.19 -16.58 12.61
#